data_AF-A0A660NRC4-F1
#
_entry.id   AF-A0A660NRC4-F1
#
_cell.length_a   1.000
_cell.length_b   1.000
_cell.length_c   1.000
_cell.angle_alpha   90.00
_cell.angle_beta   90.00
_cell.angle_gamma   90.00
#
_symmetry.space_group_name_H-M   'P 1'
#
loop_
_entity.id
_entity.type
_entity.pdbx_description
1 polymer ?
#
loop_
_entity_poly.entity_id
_entity_poly.type
_entity_poly.pdbx_seq_one_letter_code
_entity_poly.pdbx_strand_id
1 'polypeptide(L)'
;MKKILLLFVLFSLGNIVRGNPIGVEKARQIALEYIKNNGAYAPSKYAQVEKVIKKVPLSTNAYYIFNVGQNNGFVIVSADDNMQTVLGHSKNGTFNEKNIPD
;
A
#
# COMPACT_ATOMS: atom_id res chain seq x y z
N MET A 1 43.79 13.08 -16.27
CA MET A 1 42.89 14.07 -15.62
C MET A 1 41.44 13.94 -16.08
N LYS A 2 41.12 14.04 -17.38
CA LYS A 2 39.73 13.92 -17.89
C LYS A 2 38.99 12.62 -17.51
N LYS A 3 39.68 11.47 -17.50
CA LYS A 3 39.09 10.16 -17.12
C LYS A 3 38.75 10.06 -15.61
N ILE A 4 39.56 10.70 -14.77
CA ILE A 4 39.32 10.80 -13.32
C ILE A 4 38.17 11.77 -13.04
N LEU A 5 38.10 12.88 -13.77
CA LEU A 5 36.95 13.79 -13.70
C LEU A 5 35.64 13.05 -14.06
N LEU A 6 35.69 12.19 -15.09
CA LEU A 6 34.54 11.38 -15.49
C LEU A 6 34.07 10.44 -14.37
N LEU A 7 35.01 9.77 -13.68
CA LEU A 7 34.70 8.89 -12.54
C LEU A 7 34.05 9.63 -11.38
N PHE A 8 34.49 10.84 -11.07
CA PHE A 8 33.85 11.68 -10.04
C PHE A 8 32.43 12.10 -10.43
N VAL A 9 32.19 12.42 -11.71
CA VAL A 9 30.85 12.74 -12.21
C VAL A 9 29.92 11.52 -12.11
N LEU A 10 30.38 10.33 -12.51
CA LEU A 10 29.60 9.09 -12.37
C LEU A 10 29.29 8.74 -10.92
N PHE A 11 30.22 8.98 -9.99
CA PHE A 11 30.01 8.72 -8.56
C PHE A 11 28.97 9.67 -7.93
N SER A 12 28.89 10.91 -8.41
CA SER A 12 27.95 11.94 -7.92
C SER A 12 26.49 11.71 -8.34
N LEU A 13 26.24 10.86 -9.34
CA LEU A 13 24.90 10.47 -9.77
C LEU A 13 24.26 9.41 -8.86
N GLY A 14 25.02 8.83 -7.93
CA GLY A 14 24.54 7.89 -6.91
C GLY A 14 23.78 8.57 -5.77
N ASN A 15 22.83 9.46 -6.05
CA ASN A 15 21.88 9.88 -5.02
C ASN A 15 20.84 8.78 -4.87
N ILE A 16 20.92 8.06 -3.74
CA ILE A 16 19.98 7.01 -3.39
C ILE A 16 18.64 7.70 -3.10
N VAL A 17 17.72 7.68 -4.08
CA VAL A 17 16.34 8.10 -3.88
C VAL A 17 15.72 7.14 -2.86
N ARG A 18 15.51 7.61 -1.64
CA ARG A 18 14.85 6.84 -0.58
C ARG A 18 13.35 7.08 -0.64
N GLY A 19 12.58 6.03 -0.40
CA GLY A 19 11.14 6.12 -0.20
C GLY A 19 10.82 6.92 1.05
N ASN A 20 9.87 7.83 0.96
CA ASN A 20 9.31 8.44 2.13
C ASN A 20 8.24 7.51 2.70
N PRO A 21 8.21 7.32 4.04
CA PRO A 21 7.16 6.55 4.66
C PRO A 21 5.81 7.22 4.41
N ILE A 22 4.81 6.45 4.01
CA ILE A 22 3.43 6.93 3.96
C ILE A 22 2.75 6.68 5.30
N GLY A 23 2.02 7.69 5.77
CA GLY A 23 1.21 7.57 6.97
C GLY A 23 -0.02 6.69 6.73
N VAL A 24 -0.58 6.16 7.81
CA VAL A 24 -1.81 5.35 7.80
C VAL A 24 -2.96 6.03 7.06
N GLU A 25 -3.16 7.35 7.26
CA GLU A 25 -4.28 8.05 6.61
C GLU A 25 -4.10 8.14 5.10
N LYS A 26 -2.88 8.44 4.62
CA LYS A 26 -2.57 8.43 3.18
C LYS A 26 -2.80 7.02 2.60
N ALA A 27 -2.33 5.99 3.31
CA ALA A 27 -2.56 4.61 2.91
C ALA A 27 -4.05 4.23 2.88
N ARG A 28 -4.85 4.75 3.82
CA ARG A 28 -6.30 4.56 3.86
C ARG A 28 -6.98 5.20 2.65
N GLN A 29 -6.57 6.42 2.28
CA GLN A 29 -7.09 7.10 1.08
C GLN A 29 -6.76 6.31 -0.19
N ILE A 30 -5.53 5.83 -0.33
CA ILE A 30 -5.13 4.95 -1.43
C ILE A 30 -6.02 3.70 -1.49
N ALA A 31 -6.26 3.04 -0.35
CA ALA A 31 -7.12 1.86 -0.31
C ALA A 31 -8.56 2.20 -0.74
N LEU A 32 -9.10 3.34 -0.32
CA LEU A 32 -10.42 3.81 -0.69
C LEU A 32 -10.55 4.10 -2.19
N GLU A 33 -9.58 4.82 -2.75
CA GLU A 33 -9.51 5.10 -4.19
C GLU A 33 -9.36 3.81 -4.99
N TYR A 34 -8.49 2.90 -4.53
CA TYR A 34 -8.32 1.60 -5.16
C TYR A 34 -9.62 0.83 -5.22
N ILE A 35 -10.37 0.79 -4.11
CA ILE A 35 -11.66 0.11 -4.08
C ILE A 35 -12.60 0.81 -5.07
N LYS A 36 -12.83 2.12 -4.95
CA LYS A 36 -13.77 2.88 -5.81
C LYS A 36 -13.50 2.73 -7.31
N ASN A 37 -12.22 2.75 -7.71
CA ASN A 37 -11.82 2.75 -9.12
C ASN A 37 -11.63 1.34 -9.70
N ASN A 38 -11.41 0.34 -8.85
CA ASN A 38 -11.19 -1.02 -9.31
C ASN A 38 -12.55 -1.74 -9.41
N GLY A 39 -13.07 -1.91 -10.64
CA GLY A 39 -14.34 -2.61 -10.95
C GLY A 39 -14.43 -4.06 -10.46
N ALA A 40 -13.37 -4.54 -9.83
CA ALA A 40 -13.25 -5.70 -8.97
C ALA A 40 -14.31 -5.82 -7.85
N TYR A 41 -14.77 -4.71 -7.26
CA TYR A 41 -15.74 -4.73 -6.17
C TYR A 41 -17.16 -4.39 -6.70
N ALA A 42 -18.19 -4.88 -6.01
CA ALA A 42 -19.57 -4.60 -6.42
C ALA A 42 -19.94 -3.12 -6.14
N PRO A 43 -20.74 -2.46 -6.99
CA PRO A 43 -21.19 -1.08 -6.79
C PRO A 43 -21.75 -0.76 -5.41
N SER A 44 -22.49 -1.71 -4.83
CA SER A 44 -23.06 -1.62 -3.48
C SER A 44 -22.02 -1.61 -2.37
N LYS A 45 -20.83 -2.20 -2.58
CA LYS A 45 -19.71 -2.21 -1.62
C LYS A 45 -19.04 -0.83 -1.53
N TYR A 46 -19.10 0.00 -2.58
CA TYR A 46 -18.49 1.35 -2.59
C TYR A 46 -19.24 2.37 -1.75
N ALA A 47 -20.57 2.32 -1.76
CA ALA A 47 -21.42 3.37 -1.20
C ALA A 47 -21.19 3.61 0.31
N GLN A 48 -20.62 2.64 1.02
CA GLN A 48 -20.35 2.73 2.46
C GLN A 48 -18.90 2.41 2.85
N VAL A 49 -17.99 2.23 1.87
CA VAL A 49 -16.62 1.76 2.11
C VAL A 49 -15.87 2.64 3.10
N GLU A 50 -16.06 3.96 3.05
CA GLU A 50 -15.41 4.91 3.96
C GLU A 50 -15.77 4.71 5.44
N LYS A 51 -16.99 4.23 5.72
CA LYS A 51 -17.47 3.97 7.08
C LYS A 51 -17.03 2.61 7.61
N VAL A 52 -16.77 1.65 6.71
CA VAL A 52 -16.55 0.24 7.08
C VAL A 52 -15.11 -0.21 6.87
N ILE A 53 -14.27 0.57 6.20
CA ILE A 53 -12.86 0.26 6.01
C ILE A 53 -12.10 0.41 7.33
N LYS A 54 -11.40 -0.64 7.75
CA LYS A 54 -10.68 -0.64 9.03
C LYS A 54 -9.25 -1.12 8.85
N LYS A 55 -8.30 -0.37 9.41
CA LYS A 55 -6.90 -0.83 9.52
C LYS A 55 -6.85 -2.09 10.38
N VAL A 56 -6.14 -3.10 9.90
CA VAL A 56 -5.77 -4.26 10.71
C VAL A 56 -4.62 -3.84 11.64
N PRO A 57 -4.73 -4.06 12.96
CA PRO A 57 -3.66 -3.75 13.89
C PRO A 57 -2.52 -4.78 13.72
N LEU A 58 -1.57 -4.45 12.84
CA LEU A 58 -0.33 -5.21 12.64
C LEU A 58 0.87 -4.33 13.02
N SER A 59 1.90 -4.92 13.62
CA SER A 59 3.16 -4.25 13.97
C SER A 59 4.17 -4.34 12.81
N THR A 60 3.80 -3.82 11.65
CA THR A 60 4.72 -3.70 10.51
C THR A 60 4.81 -2.27 10.00
N ASN A 61 6.03 -1.85 9.67
CA ASN A 61 6.32 -0.57 9.05
C ASN A 61 6.43 -0.66 7.52
N ALA A 62 6.22 -1.85 6.93
CA ALA A 62 6.39 -2.08 5.50
C ALA A 62 5.09 -1.94 4.69
N TYR A 63 3.93 -2.16 5.31
CA TYR A 63 2.63 -2.08 4.65
C TYR A 63 1.47 -1.86 5.63
N TYR A 64 0.33 -1.45 5.09
CA TYR A 64 -0.93 -1.32 5.80
C TYR A 64 -1.98 -2.22 5.18
N ILE A 65 -2.77 -2.90 6.01
CA ILE A 65 -3.88 -3.73 5.56
C ILE A 65 -5.18 -3.09 6.00
N PHE A 66 -6.12 -2.99 5.06
CA PHE A 66 -7.44 -2.42 5.29
C PHE A 66 -8.52 -3.43 4.92
N ASN A 67 -9.27 -3.90 5.91
CA ASN A 67 -10.44 -4.73 5.70
C ASN A 67 -11.62 -3.89 5.21
N VAL A 68 -12.35 -4.38 4.22
CA VAL A 68 -13.57 -3.77 3.71
C VAL A 68 -14.77 -4.41 4.40
N GLY A 69 -15.29 -3.78 5.46
CA GLY A 69 -16.41 -4.33 6.22
C GLY A 69 -16.20 -5.79 6.66
N GLN A 70 -17.29 -6.55 6.77
CA GLN A 70 -17.23 -7.98 7.12
C GLN A 70 -17.35 -8.82 5.86
N ASN A 71 -16.37 -9.70 5.64
CA ASN A 71 -16.30 -10.64 4.51
C ASN A 71 -16.26 -10.00 3.10
N ASN A 72 -16.05 -8.69 2.96
CA ASN A 72 -16.01 -8.01 1.65
C ASN A 72 -14.60 -7.76 1.12
N GLY A 73 -13.61 -8.49 1.63
CA GLY A 73 -12.24 -8.43 1.17
C GLY A 73 -11.39 -7.43 1.94
N PHE A 74 -10.19 -7.20 1.41
CA PHE A 74 -9.18 -6.33 2.00
C PHE A 74 -8.22 -5.80 0.93
N VAL A 75 -7.52 -4.72 1.26
CA VAL A 75 -6.48 -4.12 0.42
C VAL A 75 -5.20 -3.99 1.24
N ILE A 76 -4.07 -4.38 0.66
CA ILE A 76 -2.72 -4.22 1.21
C ILE A 76 -2.04 -3.08 0.47
N VAL A 77 -1.65 -2.05 1.20
CA VAL A 77 -1.05 -0.82 0.69
C VAL A 77 0.40 -0.74 1.18
N SER A 78 1.34 -0.40 0.30
CA SER A 78 2.73 -0.15 0.69
C SER A 78 2.83 0.94 1.74
N ALA A 79 3.76 0.83 2.70
CA ALA A 79 4.07 1.92 3.63
C ALA A 79 5.16 2.87 3.07
N ASP A 80 5.56 2.70 1.82
CA ASP A 80 6.61 3.45 1.12
C ASP A 80 6.06 4.02 -0.20
N ASP A 81 6.33 5.30 -0.49
CA ASP A 81 5.84 6.00 -1.69
C ASP A 81 6.64 5.75 -2.98
N ASN A 82 7.82 5.13 -2.90
CA ASN A 82 8.61 4.72 -4.06
C ASN A 82 8.29 3.31 -4.56
N MET A 83 7.38 2.60 -3.90
CA MET A 83 6.92 1.27 -4.29
C MET A 83 5.56 1.32 -4.99
N GLN A 84 5.19 0.20 -5.61
CA GLN A 84 3.81 -0.01 -6.07
C GLN A 84 2.83 0.22 -4.91
N THR A 85 1.87 1.12 -5.11
CA THR A 85 1.06 1.65 -4.02
C THR A 85 0.15 0.60 -3.38
N VAL A 86 -0.45 -0.29 -4.19
CA VAL A 86 -1.25 -1.43 -3.72
C VAL A 86 -0.50 -2.73 -4.01
N LEU A 87 -0.14 -3.45 -2.96
CA LEU A 87 0.66 -4.67 -3.02
C LEU A 87 -0.18 -5.93 -3.25
N GLY A 88 -1.45 -5.89 -2.85
CA GLY A 88 -2.36 -7.02 -3.00
C GLY A 88 -3.77 -6.68 -2.53
N HIS A 89 -4.74 -7.47 -2.94
CA HIS A 89 -6.12 -7.32 -2.49
C HIS A 89 -6.87 -8.65 -2.54
N SER A 90 -7.96 -8.71 -1.80
CA SER A 90 -9.02 -9.71 -1.97
C SER A 90 -10.37 -9.03 -2.10
N LYS A 91 -11.28 -9.63 -2.86
CA LYS A 91 -12.68 -9.18 -3.06
C LYS A 91 -13.65 -9.76 -2.01
N ASN A 92 -13.21 -10.81 -1.32
CA ASN A 92 -13.99 -11.61 -0.38
C ASN A 92 -13.12 -11.95 0.84
N GLY A 93 -13.75 -12.40 1.93
CA GLY A 93 -13.02 -12.72 3.15
C GLY A 93 -12.76 -11.48 4.01
N THR A 94 -12.12 -11.71 5.14
CA THR A 94 -11.61 -10.67 6.03
C THR A 94 -10.20 -11.07 6.40
N PHE A 95 -9.24 -10.17 6.19
CA PHE A 95 -7.88 -10.42 6.60
C PHE A 95 -7.83 -10.53 8.14
N ASN A 96 -7.20 -11.59 8.60
CA ASN A 96 -6.92 -11.85 10.00
C ASN A 96 -5.51 -12.40 10.10
N GLU A 97 -4.64 -11.70 10.84
CA GLU A 97 -3.25 -12.10 11.07
C GLU A 97 -3.15 -13.50 11.67
N LYS A 98 -4.12 -13.90 12.50
CA LYS A 98 -4.14 -15.22 13.15
C LYS A 98 -4.41 -16.39 12.19
N ASN A 99 -4.80 -16.10 10.95
CA ASN A 99 -5.13 -17.10 9.94
C ASN A 99 -4.05 -17.20 8.85
N ILE A 100 -2.88 -16.59 9.04
CA ILE A 100 -1.74 -16.77 8.16
C ILE A 100 -1.22 -18.20 8.40
N PRO A 101 -1.11 -19.05 7.35
CA PRO A 101 -0.54 -20.39 7.49
C PRO A 101 0.90 -20.35 8.01
N ASP A 102 1.28 -21.36 8.78
CA ASP A 102 2.67 -21.59 9.21
C ASP A 102 3.59 -21.96 8.04
#